data_AF-A0A8T4PV48-F1
#
_entry.id   AF-A0A8T4PV48-F1
#
_cell.length_a   1.000
_cell.length_b   1.000
_cell.length_c   1.000
_cell.angle_alpha   90.00
_cell.angle_beta   90.00
_cell.angle_gamma   90.00
#
_symmetry.space_group_name_H-M   'P 1'
#
loop_
_entity.id
_entity.type
_entity.pdbx_description
1 polymer ?
#
loop_
_entity_poly.entity_id
_entity_poly.type
_entity_poly.pdbx_seq_one_letter_code
_entity_poly.pdbx_strand_id
1 'polypeptide(L)' 'MATTIQISPKLQKELSRRKLFDRETYEEVIWGILEDTMELSEETKRDIAQAKEDIREGRTIPFEQIKREFGL' A
#
# COMPACT_ATOMS: atom_id res chain seq x y z
N MET A 1 18.78 -10.68 -9.04
CA MET A 1 19.74 -11.50 -8.26
C MET A 1 19.20 -11.57 -6.84
N ALA A 2 19.24 -12.74 -6.19
CA ALA A 2 18.78 -12.87 -4.81
C ALA A 2 19.96 -12.79 -3.85
N THR A 3 19.75 -12.13 -2.71
CA THR A 3 20.70 -12.06 -1.61
C THR A 3 20.17 -12.88 -0.45
N THR A 4 21.04 -13.54 0.32
CA THR A 4 20.63 -14.31 1.49
C THR A 4 20.76 -13.46 2.75
N ILE A 5 19.74 -13.47 3.59
CA ILE A 5 19.78 -12.95 4.96
C ILE A 5 19.57 -14.10 5.94
N GLN A 6 20.16 -13.98 7.13
CA GLN A 6 19.94 -14.93 8.22
C GLN A 6 18.95 -14.32 9.22
N ILE A 7 17.98 -15.11 9.65
CA ILE A 7 16.95 -14.68 10.62
C ILE A 7 16.79 -15.72 11.73
N SER A 8 16.29 -15.30 12.89
CA SER A 8 16.00 -16.24 13.96
C SER A 8 14.80 -17.14 13.63
N PRO A 9 14.73 -18.38 14.17
CA PRO A 9 13.55 -19.24 14.02
C PRO A 9 12.26 -18.58 14.52
N LYS A 10 12.37 -17.72 15.54
CA LYS A 10 11.26 -16.92 16.06
C LYS A 10 10.74 -15.94 15.00
N LEU A 11 11.62 -15.20 14.34
CA LEU A 11 11.22 -14.26 13.28
C LEU A 11 10.64 -14.99 12.08
N GLN A 12 11.21 -16.12 11.67
CA GLN A 12 10.66 -16.94 10.57
C GLN A 12 9.22 -17.38 10.85
N LYS A 13 8.95 -17.89 12.07
CA LYS A 13 7.60 -18.28 12.48
C LYS A 13 6.64 -17.10 12.45
N GLU A 14 7.12 -15.94 12.86
CA GLU A 14 6.33 -14.71 12.89
C GLU A 14 6.00 -14.19 11.49
N LEU A 15 6.96 -14.22 10.54
CA LEU A 15 6.72 -13.92 9.12
C LEU A 15 5.70 -14.88 8.51
N SER A 16 5.77 -16.17 8.85
CA SER A 16 4.80 -17.16 8.37
C SER A 16 3.37 -16.89 8.85
N ARG A 17 3.19 -16.30 10.02
CA ARG A 17 1.86 -15.96 10.58
C ARG A 17 1.29 -14.68 9.99
N ARG A 18 2.15 -13.81 9.45
CA ARG A 18 1.76 -12.56 8.79
C ARG A 18 1.31 -12.75 7.34
N LYS A 19 1.50 -13.94 6.77
CA LYS A 19 1.03 -14.21 5.40
C LYS A 19 -0.48 -14.06 5.30
N LEU A 20 -0.95 -13.27 4.34
CA LEU A 20 -2.37 -13.08 4.06
C LEU A 20 -2.95 -14.18 3.18
N PHE A 21 -2.10 -14.85 2.38
CA PHE A 21 -2.47 -15.97 1.52
C PHE A 21 -1.33 -16.98 1.39
N ASP A 22 -1.66 -18.24 1.09
CA ASP A 22 -0.72 -19.37 1.15
C ASP A 22 0.53 -19.21 0.25
N ARG A 23 0.40 -18.48 -0.85
CA ARG A 23 1.46 -18.28 -1.85
C ARG A 23 2.32 -17.05 -1.63
N GLU A 24 2.01 -16.24 -0.62
CA GLU A 24 2.80 -15.04 -0.31
C GLU A 24 4.20 -15.43 0.17
N THR A 25 5.21 -14.77 -0.36
CA THR A 25 6.61 -14.99 -0.03
C THR A 25 7.01 -14.21 1.22
N TYR A 26 8.09 -14.62 1.89
CA TYR A 26 8.62 -13.82 2.99
C TYR A 26 9.13 -12.45 2.53
N GLU A 27 9.56 -12.33 1.27
CA GLU A 27 9.97 -11.05 0.69
C GLU A 27 8.80 -10.08 0.60
N GLU A 28 7.65 -10.53 0.07
CA GLU A 28 6.42 -9.71 0.02
C GLU A 28 5.98 -9.27 1.41
N VAL A 29 5.96 -10.18 2.38
CA VAL A 29 5.62 -9.84 3.78
C VAL A 29 6.60 -8.81 4.36
N ILE A 30 7.90 -8.97 4.12
CA ILE A 30 8.91 -8.02 4.62
C ILE A 30 8.74 -6.66 3.96
N TRP A 31 8.50 -6.60 2.66
CA TRP A 31 8.24 -5.35 1.95
C TRP A 31 6.99 -4.63 2.46
N GLY A 32 5.90 -5.36 2.67
CA GLY A 32 4.67 -4.77 3.24
C GLY A 32 4.89 -4.18 4.64
N ILE A 33 5.72 -4.81 5.48
CA ILE A 33 6.07 -4.26 6.80
C ILE A 33 6.96 -3.02 6.67
N LEU A 34 7.88 -3.00 5.71
CA LEU A 34 8.77 -1.86 5.49
C LEU A 34 8.03 -0.65 4.92
N GLU A 35 7.03 -0.88 4.07
CA GLU A 35 6.24 0.16 3.42
C GLU A 35 5.66 1.17 4.42
N ASP A 36 5.16 0.71 5.57
CA ASP A 36 4.63 1.57 6.65
C ASP A 36 5.65 2.58 7.20
N THR A 37 6.94 2.28 7.06
CA THR A 37 8.04 3.14 7.54
C THR A 37 8.69 3.98 6.43
N MET A 38 8.28 3.75 5.18
CA MET A 38 8.81 4.47 4.04
C MET A 38 8.04 5.78 3.83
N GLU A 39 8.76 6.80 3.38
CA GLU A 39 8.16 8.06 2.98
C GLU A 39 7.35 7.85 1.69
N LEU A 40 6.18 8.49 1.59
CA LEU A 40 5.39 8.52 0.36
C LEU A 40 6.24 9.02 -0.81
N SER A 41 6.00 8.45 -2.00
CA SER A 41 6.67 8.94 -3.20
C SER A 41 6.34 10.41 -3.46
N GLU A 42 7.24 11.14 -4.13
CA GLU A 42 7.01 12.54 -4.49
C GLU A 42 5.84 12.70 -5.47
N GLU A 43 5.51 11.67 -6.25
CA GLU A 43 4.28 11.62 -7.06
C GLU A 43 3.05 11.54 -6.16
N THR A 44 3.00 10.58 -5.25
CA THR A 44 1.89 10.43 -4.30
C THR A 44 1.65 11.69 -3.47
N LYS A 45 2.72 12.37 -3.02
CA LYS A 45 2.60 13.65 -2.29
C LYS A 45 1.97 14.74 -3.16
N ARG A 46 2.37 14.84 -4.43
CA ARG A 46 1.81 15.81 -5.39
C ARG A 46 0.33 15.53 -5.65
N ASP A 47 -0.04 14.26 -5.83
CA ASP A 47 -1.44 13.86 -6.04
C ASP A 47 -2.31 14.20 -4.82
N ILE A 48 -1.82 13.93 -3.61
CA ILE A 48 -2.51 14.31 -2.37
C ILE A 48 -2.67 15.83 -2.27
N ALA A 49 -1.64 16.59 -2.63
CA ALA A 49 -1.70 18.05 -2.61
C ALA A 49 -2.75 18.59 -3.60
N GLN A 50 -2.78 18.05 -4.83
CA GLN A 50 -3.77 18.41 -5.83
C GLN A 50 -5.19 18.05 -5.39
N ALA A 51 -5.40 16.83 -4.88
CA ALA A 51 -6.70 16.38 -4.39
C ALA A 51 -7.24 17.28 -3.26
N LYS A 52 -6.35 17.73 -2.35
CA LYS A 52 -6.72 18.68 -1.29
C LYS A 52 -7.16 20.03 -1.86
N GLU A 53 -6.52 20.50 -2.94
CA GLU A 53 -6.94 21.72 -3.63
C GLU A 53 -8.29 21.54 -4.32
N ASP A 54 -8.49 20.42 -5.02
CA ASP A 54 -9.74 20.10 -5.70
C ASP A 54 -10.93 20.05 -4.74
N ILE A 55 -10.74 19.48 -3.54
CA ILE A 55 -11.75 19.50 -2.48
C ILE A 55 -12.04 20.95 -2.04
N ARG A 56 -11.01 21.77 -1.87
CA ARG A 56 -11.16 23.18 -1.44
C ARG A 56 -11.91 24.01 -2.48
N GLU A 57 -11.62 23.79 -3.75
CA GLU A 57 -12.26 24.50 -4.87
C GLU A 57 -13.62 23.89 -5.29
N GLY A 58 -14.04 22.79 -4.66
CA GLY A 58 -15.29 22.12 -4.99
C GLY A 58 -15.26 21.34 -6.31
N ARG A 59 -14.07 21.04 -6.85
CA ARG A 59 -13.84 20.18 -8.02
C ARG A 59 -13.99 18.70 -7.67
N THR A 60 -15.10 18.34 -7.03
CA THR A 60 -15.41 16.97 -6.60
C THR A 60 -16.76 16.55 -7.15
N ILE A 61 -16.90 15.27 -7.49
CA ILE A 61 -18.18 14.68 -7.90
C ILE A 61 -18.72 13.76 -6.79
N PRO A 62 -20.05 13.65 -6.62
CA PRO A 62 -20.63 12.74 -5.63
C PRO A 62 -20.28 11.28 -5.94
N PHE A 63 -20.05 10.49 -4.90
CA PHE A 63 -19.73 9.07 -5.04
C PHE A 63 -20.79 8.27 -5.83
N GLU A 64 -22.07 8.61 -5.65
CA GLU A 64 -23.19 8.02 -6.41
C GLU A 64 -23.20 8.39 -7.89
N GLN A 65 -22.57 9.50 -8.27
CA GLN A 65 -22.35 9.82 -9.68
C GLN A 65 -21.23 8.95 -10.26
N ILE A 66 -20.11 8.82 -9.55
CA ILE A 66 -19.00 7.94 -9.95
C ILE A 66 -19.49 6.51 -10.17
N LYS A 67 -20.24 5.94 -9.22
CA LYS A 67 -20.77 4.58 -9.36
C LYS A 67 -21.56 4.38 -10.65
N ARG A 68 -22.46 5.32 -10.98
CA ARG A 68 -23.26 5.27 -12.20
C ARG A 68 -22.41 5.36 -13.47
N GLU A 69 -21.37 6.21 -13.47
CA GLU A 69 -20.46 6.35 -14.62
C GLU A 69 -19.64 5.08 -14.86
N PHE A 70 -19.25 4.36 -13.80
CA PHE A 70 -18.44 3.15 -13.87
C PHE A 70 -19.24 1.83 -13.81
N GLY A 71 -20.58 1.89 -13.72
CA GLY A 71 -21.44 0.70 -13.66
C GLY A 71 -21.29 -0.13 -12.37
N LEU A 72 -20.96 0.53 -11.25
CA LEU A 72 -20.76 -0.06 -9.91
C LEU A 72 -21.98 0.12 -9.00
#